data_AF-A0AAD9NNZ4-F1
#
_entry.id   AF-A0AAD9NNZ4-F1
#
_cell.length_a   1.000
_cell.length_b   1.000
_cell.length_c   1.000
_cell.angle_alpha   90.00
_cell.angle_beta   90.00
_cell.angle_gamma   90.00
#
_symmetry.space_group_name_H-M   'P 1'
#
loop_
_entity.id
_entity.type
_entity.pdbx_description
1 polymer ?
#
loop_
_entity_poly.entity_id
_entity_poly.type
_entity_poly.pdbx_seq_one_letter_code
_entity_poly.pdbx_strand_id
1 'polypeptide(L)'
;MATIFVDVQHTCSDIAWRFTQVHIHKVVMLIAFICFAIYEVSASHTVIVLVLVLFDLPFHHLQRATSHVCLIFVSSLILAKTVYQLQIIREGFFLCGSVDINAVDFGVLLMLLFESVVIVHQAQFYDDGSNDIPPVGIVFPYVNRRAADRDVLHCVKFFINYGFYKFGLEICYSVAAINMVCHLDYYSVVYGITVGTLLCMNRKRSAYVWPIHISLFIVTLILQCIAVLGLPLHQCFGDYIYLLCLCQHLYVFMIEAKPQLLDSYGGGSNVNICIHKTLVKQVNPVVDFMSNQSTMLDYMQLYVFKNMFWVSMCCVFLSGASEVSLLSVGLYFGCFIWLWVGPYCFIRSTRRLQNL
;
A
#
# COMPACT_ATOMS: atom_id res chain seq x y z
N MET A 1 -5.19 -40.55 1.56
CA MET A 1 -4.93 -39.55 0.51
C MET A 1 -6.11 -38.60 0.34
N ALA A 2 -7.34 -39.08 0.14
CA ALA A 2 -8.52 -38.21 0.00
C ALA A 2 -8.77 -37.30 1.22
N THR A 3 -8.62 -37.81 2.45
CA THR A 3 -8.78 -37.02 3.68
C THR A 3 -7.75 -35.90 3.78
N ILE A 4 -6.47 -36.19 3.55
CA ILE A 4 -5.39 -35.20 3.54
C ILE A 4 -5.64 -34.10 2.49
N PHE A 5 -6.13 -34.47 1.30
CA PHE A 5 -6.46 -33.50 0.26
C PHE A 5 -7.59 -32.56 0.70
N VAL A 6 -8.64 -33.11 1.30
CA VAL A 6 -9.78 -32.34 1.84
C VAL A 6 -9.31 -31.40 2.97
N ASP A 7 -8.49 -31.88 3.90
CA ASP A 7 -7.94 -31.06 5.00
C ASP A 7 -7.08 -29.90 4.49
N VAL A 8 -6.23 -30.16 3.48
CA VAL A 8 -5.43 -29.12 2.82
C VAL A 8 -6.32 -28.10 2.11
N GLN A 9 -7.37 -28.56 1.42
CA GLN A 9 -8.31 -27.68 0.74
C GLN A 9 -9.06 -26.78 1.73
N HIS A 10 -9.55 -27.32 2.86
CA HIS A 10 -10.18 -26.52 3.91
C HIS A 10 -9.22 -25.47 4.47
N THR A 11 -7.98 -25.87 4.80
CA THR A 11 -6.96 -24.94 5.30
C THR A 11 -6.66 -23.83 4.30
N CYS A 12 -6.52 -24.16 3.01
CA CYS A 12 -6.30 -23.16 1.95
C CYS A 12 -7.50 -22.22 1.79
N SER A 13 -8.72 -22.74 1.88
CA SER A 13 -9.96 -21.95 1.85
C SER A 13 -9.99 -20.96 3.00
N ASP A 14 -9.74 -21.40 4.22
CA ASP A 14 -9.77 -20.53 5.41
C ASP A 14 -8.73 -19.40 5.33
N ILE A 15 -7.53 -19.72 4.84
CA ILE A 15 -6.48 -18.72 4.58
C ILE A 15 -6.93 -17.72 3.51
N ALA A 16 -7.53 -18.19 2.42
CA ALA A 16 -8.00 -17.33 1.33
C ALA A 16 -9.13 -16.40 1.80
N TRP A 17 -10.07 -16.92 2.58
CA TRP A 17 -11.14 -16.11 3.17
C TRP A 17 -10.60 -15.07 4.15
N ARG A 18 -9.62 -15.44 5.01
CA ARG A 18 -8.99 -14.49 5.93
C ARG A 18 -8.21 -13.41 5.18
N PHE A 19 -7.45 -13.77 4.16
CA PHE A 19 -6.75 -12.81 3.31
C PHE A 19 -7.73 -11.84 2.65
N THR A 20 -8.83 -12.37 2.11
CA THR A 20 -9.91 -11.58 1.51
C THR A 20 -10.51 -10.63 2.53
N GLN A 21 -10.86 -11.11 3.74
CA GLN A 21 -11.42 -10.28 4.81
C GLN A 21 -10.53 -9.07 5.15
N VAL A 22 -9.20 -9.23 5.15
CA VAL A 22 -8.25 -8.15 5.48
C VAL A 22 -8.14 -7.12 4.36
N HIS A 23 -8.25 -7.53 3.10
CA HIS A 23 -7.99 -6.67 1.94
C HIS A 23 -9.25 -6.18 1.21
N ILE A 24 -10.41 -6.82 1.41
CA ILE A 24 -11.61 -6.62 0.61
C ILE A 24 -12.07 -5.16 0.59
N HIS A 25 -12.10 -4.50 1.75
CA HIS A 25 -12.54 -3.12 1.87
C HIS A 25 -11.70 -2.17 1.01
N LYS A 26 -10.36 -2.29 1.07
CA LYS A 26 -9.42 -1.45 0.28
C LYS A 26 -9.59 -1.69 -1.21
N VAL A 27 -9.78 -2.95 -1.61
CA VAL A 27 -9.96 -3.33 -3.02
C VAL A 27 -11.29 -2.79 -3.55
N VAL A 28 -12.37 -2.94 -2.79
CA VAL A 28 -13.71 -2.47 -3.18
C VAL A 28 -13.74 -0.95 -3.28
N MET A 29 -13.14 -0.23 -2.33
CA MET A 29 -13.08 1.24 -2.38
C MET A 29 -12.19 1.76 -3.51
N LEU A 30 -11.07 1.09 -3.81
CA LEU A 30 -10.24 1.41 -4.96
C LEU A 30 -11.01 1.21 -6.28
N ILE A 31 -11.71 0.08 -6.43
CA ILE A 31 -12.51 -0.20 -7.64
C ILE A 31 -13.67 0.78 -7.76
N ALA A 32 -14.39 1.06 -6.67
CA ALA A 32 -15.48 2.03 -6.65
C ALA A 32 -14.99 3.44 -7.06
N PHE A 33 -13.84 3.88 -6.53
CA PHE A 33 -13.21 5.13 -6.94
C PHE A 33 -12.87 5.13 -8.43
N ILE A 34 -12.25 4.08 -8.96
CA ILE A 34 -11.93 3.96 -10.40
C ILE A 34 -13.21 4.04 -11.24
N CYS A 35 -14.24 3.29 -10.87
CA CYS A 35 -15.51 3.26 -11.59
C CYS A 35 -16.18 4.65 -11.63
N PHE A 36 -16.32 5.32 -10.47
CA PHE A 36 -17.00 6.61 -10.40
C PHE A 36 -16.16 7.78 -10.89
N ALA A 37 -14.84 7.76 -10.68
CA ALA A 37 -13.99 8.84 -11.13
C ALA A 37 -13.69 8.75 -12.62
N ILE A 38 -13.44 7.54 -13.17
CA ILE A 38 -12.89 7.39 -14.54
C ILE A 38 -13.97 7.10 -15.57
N TYR A 39 -14.93 6.21 -15.27
CA TYR A 39 -15.87 5.74 -16.29
C TYR A 39 -17.10 6.64 -16.43
N GLU A 40 -17.51 7.31 -15.35
CA GLU A 40 -18.74 8.11 -15.34
C GLU A 40 -18.55 9.43 -14.61
N VAL A 41 -18.11 10.46 -15.33
CA VAL A 41 -18.07 11.81 -14.77
C VAL A 41 -19.46 12.41 -14.79
N SER A 42 -20.12 12.38 -13.63
CA SER A 42 -21.34 13.15 -13.39
C SER A 42 -21.20 13.92 -12.08
N ALA A 43 -21.95 15.02 -11.95
CA ALA A 43 -21.96 15.80 -10.72
C ALA A 43 -22.29 14.96 -9.47
N SER A 44 -23.12 13.91 -9.62
CA SER A 44 -23.42 12.99 -8.52
C SER A 44 -22.24 12.06 -8.20
N HIS A 45 -21.54 11.55 -9.21
CA HIS A 45 -20.34 10.72 -8.99
C HIS A 45 -19.18 11.52 -8.35
N THR A 46 -19.04 12.81 -8.67
CA THR A 46 -18.03 13.66 -8.00
C THR A 46 -18.28 13.78 -6.49
N VAL A 47 -19.55 13.83 -6.06
CA VAL A 47 -19.90 13.90 -4.63
C VAL A 47 -19.49 12.61 -3.90
N ILE A 48 -19.76 11.43 -4.47
CA ILE A 48 -19.37 10.17 -3.82
C ILE A 48 -17.85 9.99 -3.78
N VAL A 49 -17.15 10.39 -4.85
CA VAL A 49 -15.68 10.40 -4.88
C VAL A 49 -15.11 11.30 -3.78
N LEU A 50 -15.70 12.48 -3.57
CA LEU A 50 -15.31 13.38 -2.48
C LEU A 50 -15.53 12.73 -1.10
N VAL A 51 -16.67 12.05 -0.91
CA VAL A 51 -16.96 11.33 0.35
C VAL A 51 -15.94 10.22 0.59
N LEU A 52 -15.62 9.42 -0.43
CA LEU A 52 -14.61 8.37 -0.36
C LEU A 52 -13.23 8.93 0.04
N VAL A 53 -12.79 10.00 -0.61
CA VAL A 53 -11.48 10.60 -0.35
C VAL A 53 -11.40 11.26 1.03
N LEU A 54 -12.43 11.99 1.44
CA LEU A 54 -12.42 12.76 2.70
C LEU A 54 -12.64 11.90 3.93
N PHE A 55 -13.45 10.84 3.83
CA PHE A 55 -13.92 10.10 5.01
C PHE A 55 -13.38 8.67 5.07
N ASP A 56 -13.29 7.96 3.95
CA ASP A 56 -12.92 6.53 3.94
C ASP A 56 -11.43 6.30 4.24
N LEU A 57 -10.57 7.04 3.54
CA LEU A 57 -9.12 6.87 3.61
C LEU A 57 -8.52 7.32 4.95
N PRO A 58 -8.81 8.54 5.48
CA PRO A 58 -8.15 9.00 6.70
C PRO A 58 -8.75 8.39 7.99
N PHE A 59 -10.03 8.00 8.00
CA PHE A 59 -10.72 7.56 9.21
C PHE A 59 -11.13 6.08 9.16
N HIS A 60 -10.22 5.20 9.59
CA HIS A 60 -10.44 3.74 9.60
C HIS A 60 -11.68 3.30 10.42
N HIS A 61 -12.09 4.09 11.42
CA HIS A 61 -13.30 3.79 12.19
C HIS A 61 -14.60 4.00 11.39
N LEU A 62 -14.58 4.89 10.41
CA LEU A 62 -15.76 5.27 9.64
C LEU A 62 -15.93 4.44 8.35
N GLN A 63 -14.89 3.71 7.94
CA GLN A 63 -14.85 2.86 6.74
C GLN A 63 -16.10 1.98 6.53
N ARG A 64 -16.59 1.31 7.58
CA ARG A 64 -17.81 0.50 7.49
C ARG A 64 -19.05 1.34 7.17
N ALA A 65 -19.18 2.50 7.81
CA ALA A 65 -20.28 3.41 7.54
C ALA A 65 -20.19 3.95 6.12
N THR A 66 -18.98 4.26 5.64
CA THR A 66 -18.76 4.74 4.27
C THR A 66 -19.16 3.70 3.23
N SER A 67 -18.87 2.41 3.44
CA SER A 67 -19.34 1.34 2.55
C SER A 67 -20.86 1.27 2.47
N HIS A 68 -21.57 1.38 3.60
CA HIS A 68 -23.04 1.44 3.61
C HIS A 68 -23.60 2.69 2.91
N VAL A 69 -22.98 3.86 3.11
CA VAL A 69 -23.35 5.09 2.41
C VAL A 69 -23.16 4.94 0.90
N CYS A 70 -22.05 4.34 0.45
CA CYS A 70 -21.80 4.05 -0.95
C CYS A 70 -22.86 3.09 -1.53
N LEU A 71 -23.20 2.03 -0.80
CA LEU A 71 -24.21 1.06 -1.21
C LEU A 71 -25.57 1.73 -1.45
N ILE A 72 -26.03 2.56 -0.50
CA ILE A 72 -27.29 3.30 -0.61
C ILE A 72 -27.26 4.25 -1.80
N PHE A 73 -26.14 4.98 -1.96
CA PHE A 73 -25.97 5.95 -3.03
C PHE A 73 -26.04 5.28 -4.41
N VAL A 74 -25.25 4.23 -4.64
CA VAL A 74 -25.23 3.48 -5.92
C VAL A 74 -26.61 2.87 -6.22
N SER A 75 -27.27 2.31 -5.21
CA SER A 75 -28.62 1.76 -5.35
C SER A 75 -29.63 2.84 -5.80
N SER A 76 -29.54 4.05 -5.23
CA SER A 76 -30.41 5.16 -5.62
C SER A 76 -30.11 5.69 -7.04
N LEU A 77 -28.83 5.69 -7.47
CA LEU A 77 -28.44 6.06 -8.84
C LEU A 77 -28.96 5.07 -9.88
N ILE A 78 -28.83 3.76 -9.61
CA ILE A 78 -29.38 2.73 -10.50
C ILE A 78 -30.89 2.90 -10.63
N LEU A 79 -31.60 3.08 -9.52
CA LEU A 79 -33.04 3.35 -9.54
C LEU A 79 -33.37 4.59 -10.38
N ALA A 80 -32.68 5.71 -10.14
CA ALA A 80 -32.89 6.95 -10.89
C ALA A 80 -32.68 6.77 -12.41
N LYS A 81 -31.62 6.06 -12.81
CA LYS A 81 -31.34 5.76 -14.23
C LYS A 81 -32.42 4.87 -14.85
N THR A 82 -32.88 3.83 -14.14
CA THR A 82 -33.96 2.96 -14.64
C THR A 82 -35.30 3.67 -14.75
N VAL A 83 -35.63 4.57 -13.82
CA VAL A 83 -36.85 5.39 -13.89
C VAL A 83 -36.78 6.38 -15.06
N TYR A 84 -35.60 6.97 -15.32
CA TYR A 84 -35.41 7.89 -16.45
C TYR A 84 -35.69 7.24 -17.81
N GLN A 85 -35.47 5.93 -17.94
CA GLN A 85 -35.76 5.17 -19.16
C GLN A 85 -37.25 4.90 -19.40
N LEU A 86 -38.13 5.17 -18.43
CA LEU A 86 -39.57 5.03 -18.64
C LEU A 86 -40.04 6.08 -19.65
N GLN A 87 -40.73 5.63 -20.71
CA GLN A 87 -41.26 6.44 -21.83
C GLN A 87 -42.31 7.51 -21.43
N ILE A 88 -42.48 7.80 -20.14
CA ILE A 88 -43.34 8.87 -19.62
C ILE A 88 -42.71 10.25 -19.94
N ILE A 89 -41.39 10.32 -20.11
CA ILE A 89 -40.67 11.55 -20.50
C ILE A 89 -40.56 11.59 -22.02
N ARG A 90 -41.62 12.12 -22.67
CA ARG A 90 -41.79 12.24 -24.11
C ARG A 90 -40.60 12.93 -24.81
N GLU A 91 -40.11 12.31 -25.89
CA GLU A 91 -38.94 12.64 -26.72
C GLU A 91 -39.02 13.99 -27.47
N GLY A 92 -39.10 15.10 -26.74
CA GLY A 92 -39.19 16.44 -27.33
C GLY A 92 -37.94 17.30 -27.27
N PHE A 93 -36.94 16.99 -26.44
CA PHE A 93 -35.88 17.99 -26.16
C PHE A 93 -34.46 17.48 -25.87
N PHE A 94 -34.19 16.17 -25.80
CA PHE A 94 -32.83 15.69 -25.53
C PHE A 94 -32.40 14.60 -26.51
N LEU A 95 -31.89 15.05 -27.66
CA LEU A 95 -30.96 14.29 -28.49
C LEU A 95 -29.58 14.30 -27.83
N CYS A 96 -29.36 13.53 -26.76
CA CYS A 96 -28.00 13.30 -26.27
C CYS A 96 -27.90 11.99 -25.49
N GLY A 97 -27.22 11.02 -26.09
CA GLY A 97 -26.63 9.85 -25.44
C GLY A 97 -27.62 8.81 -24.95
N SER A 98 -27.51 7.58 -25.46
CA SER A 98 -28.06 6.40 -24.79
C SER A 98 -27.55 6.39 -23.34
N VAL A 99 -28.44 6.65 -22.39
CA VAL A 99 -28.20 6.34 -20.97
C VAL A 99 -28.31 4.83 -20.87
N ASP A 100 -27.27 4.14 -21.31
CA ASP A 100 -27.17 2.71 -21.13
C ASP A 100 -27.11 2.42 -19.63
N ILE A 101 -27.80 1.36 -19.21
CA ILE A 101 -27.69 0.86 -17.85
C ILE A 101 -26.23 0.44 -17.70
N ASN A 102 -25.43 1.27 -17.04
CA ASN A 102 -24.00 1.05 -17.04
C ASN A 102 -23.69 -0.20 -16.23
N ALA A 103 -23.19 -1.24 -16.91
CA ALA A 103 -22.67 -2.46 -16.31
C ALA A 103 -21.65 -2.16 -15.19
N VAL A 104 -21.04 -0.97 -15.23
CA VAL A 104 -20.16 -0.41 -14.21
C VAL A 104 -20.87 -0.22 -12.87
N ASP A 105 -22.02 0.46 -12.81
CA ASP A 105 -22.76 0.69 -11.56
C ASP A 105 -23.21 -0.63 -10.92
N PHE A 106 -23.72 -1.57 -11.74
CA PHE A 106 -24.08 -2.91 -11.28
C PHE A 106 -22.87 -3.70 -10.79
N GLY A 107 -21.72 -3.55 -11.46
CA GLY A 107 -20.45 -4.13 -11.04
C GLY A 107 -20.02 -3.61 -9.67
N VAL A 108 -20.08 -2.30 -9.44
CA VAL A 108 -19.74 -1.70 -8.14
C VAL A 108 -20.74 -2.14 -7.06
N LEU A 109 -22.04 -2.18 -7.37
CA LEU A 109 -23.06 -2.69 -6.44
C LEU A 109 -22.76 -4.14 -6.04
N LEU A 110 -22.47 -5.01 -7.01
CA LEU A 110 -22.14 -6.42 -6.74
C LEU A 110 -20.89 -6.55 -5.88
N MET A 111 -19.87 -5.73 -6.11
CA MET A 111 -18.64 -5.72 -5.30
C MET A 111 -18.89 -5.23 -3.86
N LEU A 112 -19.72 -4.20 -3.66
CA LEU A 112 -20.14 -3.74 -2.33
C LEU A 112 -20.99 -4.79 -1.58
N LEU A 113 -21.85 -5.51 -2.31
CA LEU A 113 -22.58 -6.65 -1.76
C LEU A 113 -21.64 -7.79 -1.39
N PHE A 114 -20.66 -8.08 -2.24
CA PHE A 114 -19.66 -9.11 -1.98
C PHE A 114 -18.81 -8.77 -0.73
N GLU A 115 -18.43 -7.50 -0.53
CA GLU A 115 -17.82 -7.04 0.72
C GLU A 115 -18.67 -7.41 1.94
N SER A 116 -19.97 -7.11 1.88
CA SER A 116 -20.93 -7.42 2.95
C SER A 116 -21.04 -8.94 3.18
N VAL A 117 -21.06 -9.74 2.12
CA VAL A 117 -21.08 -11.21 2.19
C VAL A 117 -19.83 -11.74 2.88
N VAL A 118 -18.63 -11.26 2.53
CA VAL A 118 -17.38 -11.67 3.17
C VAL A 118 -17.41 -11.36 4.67
N ILE A 119 -17.89 -10.17 5.05
CA ILE A 119 -17.97 -9.76 6.46
C ILE A 119 -18.94 -10.67 7.23
N VAL A 120 -20.11 -10.95 6.67
CA VAL A 120 -21.13 -11.82 7.31
C VAL A 120 -20.64 -13.26 7.38
N HIS A 121 -20.08 -13.81 6.30
CA HIS A 121 -19.52 -15.16 6.28
C HIS A 121 -18.45 -15.32 7.36
N GLN A 122 -17.55 -14.33 7.48
CA GLN A 122 -16.52 -14.35 8.52
C GLN A 122 -17.12 -14.22 9.92
N ALA A 123 -18.13 -13.36 10.11
CA ALA A 123 -18.82 -13.26 11.40
C ALA A 123 -19.44 -14.60 11.82
N GLN A 124 -20.09 -15.32 10.90
CA GLN A 124 -20.63 -16.65 11.15
C GLN A 124 -19.54 -17.69 11.47
N PHE A 125 -18.41 -17.63 10.75
CA PHE A 125 -17.29 -18.55 10.96
C PHE A 125 -16.69 -18.46 12.38
N TYR A 126 -16.67 -17.26 12.97
CA TYR A 126 -16.19 -17.07 14.35
C TYR A 126 -17.28 -17.26 15.42
N ASP A 127 -18.56 -17.21 15.05
CA ASP A 127 -19.69 -17.39 15.99
C ASP A 127 -19.87 -18.86 16.42
N ASP A 128 -19.38 -19.80 15.61
CA ASP A 128 -19.37 -21.24 15.90
C ASP A 128 -18.56 -21.61 17.18
N GLY A 129 -17.81 -20.66 17.76
CA GLY A 129 -17.09 -20.82 19.02
C GLY A 129 -15.89 -21.77 18.97
N SER A 130 -15.69 -22.43 17.83
CA SER A 130 -14.58 -23.34 17.54
C SER A 130 -13.30 -22.59 17.14
N ASN A 131 -13.41 -21.36 16.64
CA ASN A 131 -12.32 -20.58 16.06
C ASN A 131 -12.10 -19.25 16.78
N ASP A 132 -10.86 -18.99 17.20
CA ASP A 132 -10.47 -17.71 17.81
C ASP A 132 -10.40 -16.60 16.77
N ILE A 133 -10.85 -15.39 17.13
CA ILE A 133 -10.76 -14.20 16.27
C ILE A 133 -9.30 -13.72 16.24
N PRO A 134 -8.60 -13.79 15.10
CA PRO A 134 -7.22 -13.32 14.99
C PRO A 134 -7.12 -11.79 15.05
N PRO A 135 -5.98 -11.22 15.48
CA PRO A 135 -5.80 -9.77 15.57
C PRO A 135 -6.00 -9.07 14.23
N VAL A 136 -6.44 -7.81 14.29
CA VAL A 136 -6.78 -7.01 13.10
C VAL A 136 -5.58 -6.92 12.14
N GLY A 137 -5.84 -7.18 10.86
CA GLY A 137 -4.83 -7.08 9.79
C GLY A 137 -3.82 -8.23 9.70
N ILE A 138 -3.94 -9.26 10.56
CA ILE A 138 -3.05 -10.43 10.55
C ILE A 138 -3.76 -11.62 9.88
N VAL A 139 -3.10 -12.26 8.92
CA VAL A 139 -3.57 -13.48 8.24
C VAL A 139 -3.12 -14.72 9.01
N PHE A 140 -1.84 -14.77 9.39
CA PHE A 140 -1.24 -15.90 10.12
C PHE A 140 -0.87 -15.51 11.56
N PRO A 141 -1.71 -15.75 12.58
CA PRO A 141 -1.49 -15.25 13.94
C PRO A 141 -0.26 -15.84 14.64
N TYR A 142 0.15 -17.06 14.28
CA TYR A 142 1.28 -17.75 14.91
C TYR A 142 2.66 -17.37 14.32
N VAL A 143 2.70 -16.52 13.29
CA VAL A 143 3.95 -16.16 12.59
C VAL A 143 4.45 -14.79 13.07
N ASN A 144 5.42 -14.83 13.99
CA ASN A 144 6.09 -13.65 14.53
C ASN A 144 7.49 -13.45 13.92
N ARG A 145 8.14 -12.31 14.22
CA ARG A 145 9.50 -11.98 13.71
C ARG A 145 10.53 -13.08 13.96
N ARG A 146 10.48 -13.76 15.12
CA ARG A 146 11.39 -14.87 15.46
C ARG A 146 11.14 -16.13 14.61
N ALA A 147 9.93 -16.31 14.09
CA ALA A 147 9.60 -17.43 13.22
C ALA A 147 10.07 -17.18 11.77
N ALA A 148 10.23 -15.91 11.38
CA ALA A 148 10.63 -15.53 10.02
C ALA A 148 12.03 -16.02 9.64
N ASP A 149 12.92 -16.21 10.62
CA ASP A 149 14.31 -16.66 10.37
C ASP A 149 14.46 -18.19 10.42
N ARG A 150 13.37 -18.97 10.48
CA ARG A 150 13.41 -20.45 10.52
C ARG A 150 13.48 -21.09 9.13
N ASP A 151 12.49 -20.79 8.29
CA ASP A 151 12.34 -21.39 6.96
C ASP A 151 11.79 -20.35 5.97
N VAL A 152 11.99 -20.62 4.67
CA VAL A 152 11.46 -19.78 3.58
C VAL A 152 9.94 -19.62 3.67
N LEU A 153 9.19 -20.68 4.00
CA LEU A 153 7.73 -20.62 4.12
C LEU A 153 7.29 -19.71 5.26
N HIS A 154 7.94 -19.79 6.42
CA HIS A 154 7.66 -18.92 7.57
C HIS A 154 8.05 -17.47 7.28
N CYS A 155 9.13 -17.26 6.54
CA CYS A 155 9.56 -15.95 6.05
C CYS A 155 8.52 -15.32 5.10
N VAL A 156 7.99 -16.08 4.13
CA VAL A 156 6.93 -15.60 3.23
C VAL A 156 5.64 -15.28 3.99
N LYS A 157 5.20 -16.15 4.92
CA LYS A 157 4.05 -15.87 5.78
C LYS A 157 4.24 -14.62 6.63
N PHE A 158 5.46 -14.38 7.11
CA PHE A 158 5.80 -13.15 7.84
C PHE A 158 5.68 -11.92 6.95
N PHE A 159 6.15 -11.97 5.69
CA PHE A 159 6.01 -10.86 4.75
C PHE A 159 4.56 -10.60 4.33
N ILE A 160 3.71 -11.62 4.24
CA ILE A 160 2.27 -11.43 3.99
C ILE A 160 1.63 -10.62 5.14
N ASN A 161 1.97 -10.93 6.39
CA ASN A 161 1.44 -10.20 7.54
C ASN A 161 2.04 -8.80 7.74
N TYR A 162 3.36 -8.68 7.61
CA TYR A 162 4.12 -7.51 8.07
C TYR A 162 4.95 -6.82 6.98
N GLY A 163 4.78 -7.18 5.71
CA GLY A 163 5.54 -6.59 4.60
C GLY A 163 5.37 -5.08 4.52
N PHE A 164 4.13 -4.58 4.54
CA PHE A 164 3.86 -3.14 4.56
C PHE A 164 4.26 -2.47 5.89
N TYR A 165 4.21 -3.21 7.01
CA TYR A 165 4.70 -2.71 8.30
C TYR A 165 6.22 -2.47 8.29
N LYS A 166 7.00 -3.34 7.63
CA LYS A 166 8.46 -3.20 7.52
C LYS A 166 8.89 -2.19 6.44
N PHE A 167 8.30 -2.27 5.25
CA PHE A 167 8.74 -1.52 4.06
C PHE A 167 7.79 -0.40 3.63
N GLY A 168 6.87 0.01 4.50
CA GLY A 168 5.82 0.97 4.13
C GLY A 168 6.36 2.32 3.65
N LEU A 169 7.44 2.84 4.23
CA LEU A 169 8.04 4.11 3.79
C LEU A 169 8.65 3.98 2.40
N GLU A 170 9.37 2.90 2.16
CA GLU A 170 10.04 2.60 0.89
C GLU A 170 9.00 2.40 -0.22
N ILE A 171 7.88 1.74 0.09
CA ILE A 171 6.73 1.61 -0.82
C ILE A 171 6.13 2.99 -1.11
N CYS A 172 5.90 3.83 -0.09
CA CYS A 172 5.40 5.19 -0.30
C CYS A 172 6.33 6.01 -1.21
N TYR A 173 7.65 5.98 -0.99
CA TYR A 173 8.61 6.67 -1.87
C TYR A 173 8.57 6.15 -3.30
N SER A 174 8.44 4.84 -3.47
CA SER A 174 8.39 4.20 -4.78
C SER A 174 7.11 4.59 -5.54
N VAL A 175 5.95 4.54 -4.88
CA VAL A 175 4.67 4.95 -5.47
C VAL A 175 4.67 6.44 -5.80
N ALA A 176 5.22 7.29 -4.93
CA ALA A 176 5.39 8.72 -5.21
C ALA A 176 6.27 8.97 -6.44
N ALA A 177 7.38 8.23 -6.59
CA ALA A 177 8.27 8.34 -7.74
C ALA A 177 7.57 7.89 -9.04
N ILE A 178 6.81 6.78 -9.00
CA ILE A 178 5.99 6.33 -10.14
C ILE A 178 4.97 7.40 -10.52
N ASN A 179 4.25 7.95 -9.54
CA ASN A 179 3.29 9.03 -9.79
C ASN A 179 3.95 10.29 -10.33
N MET A 180 5.15 10.65 -9.85
CA MET A 180 5.90 11.80 -10.38
C MET A 180 6.28 11.61 -11.85
N VAL A 181 6.53 10.37 -12.30
CA VAL A 181 6.81 10.07 -13.72
C VAL A 181 5.51 10.06 -14.54
N CYS A 182 4.40 9.59 -13.97
CA CYS A 182 3.11 9.55 -14.65
C CYS A 182 2.43 10.92 -14.76
N HIS A 183 2.48 11.73 -13.69
CA HIS A 183 2.04 13.11 -13.68
C HIS A 183 3.21 13.96 -14.15
N LEU A 184 3.26 14.39 -15.40
CA LEU A 184 4.32 15.31 -15.88
C LEU A 184 3.92 16.78 -15.74
N ASP A 185 3.12 17.09 -14.71
CA ASP A 185 2.50 18.39 -14.48
C ASP A 185 2.92 19.00 -13.13
N TYR A 186 2.31 20.11 -12.72
CA TYR A 186 2.59 20.78 -11.45
C TYR A 186 2.40 19.87 -10.21
N TYR A 187 1.52 18.86 -10.29
CA TYR A 187 1.35 17.86 -9.24
C TYR A 187 2.64 17.08 -8.97
N SER A 188 3.45 16.80 -9.99
CA SER A 188 4.77 16.14 -9.86
C SER A 188 5.72 16.89 -8.94
N VAL A 189 5.64 18.23 -8.93
CA VAL A 189 6.45 19.08 -8.07
C VAL A 189 6.01 18.91 -6.61
N VAL A 190 4.71 18.77 -6.35
CA VAL A 190 4.18 18.49 -5.00
C VAL A 190 4.67 17.12 -4.50
N TYR A 191 4.68 16.11 -5.38
CA TYR A 191 5.27 14.80 -5.10
C TYR A 191 6.77 14.91 -4.77
N GLY A 192 7.55 15.60 -5.62
CA GLY A 192 8.99 15.78 -5.45
C GLY A 192 9.35 16.52 -4.15
N ILE A 193 8.62 17.60 -3.82
CA ILE A 193 8.80 18.33 -2.56
C ILE A 193 8.48 17.41 -1.37
N THR A 194 7.38 16.66 -1.43
CA THR A 194 6.99 15.75 -0.35
C THR A 194 8.06 14.68 -0.12
N VAL A 195 8.48 13.98 -1.17
CA VAL A 195 9.55 12.97 -1.06
C VAL A 195 10.86 13.60 -0.57
N GLY A 196 11.24 14.76 -1.10
CA GLY A 196 12.43 15.49 -0.66
C GLY A 196 12.39 15.85 0.83
N THR A 197 11.26 16.33 1.34
CA THR A 197 11.10 16.63 2.77
C THR A 197 11.16 15.37 3.64
N LEU A 198 10.55 14.27 3.20
CA LEU A 198 10.55 13.00 3.93
C LEU A 198 11.94 12.36 3.96
N LEU A 199 12.69 12.40 2.85
CA LEU A 199 14.07 11.88 2.78
C LEU A 199 15.05 12.67 3.65
N CYS A 200 14.84 13.99 3.80
CA CYS A 200 15.67 14.83 4.69
C CYS A 200 15.39 14.58 6.18
N MET A 201 14.30 13.88 6.53
CA MET A 201 13.85 13.70 7.90
C MET A 201 14.12 12.29 8.43
N ASN A 202 14.44 12.20 9.72
CA ASN A 202 14.49 10.91 10.41
C ASN A 202 13.07 10.34 10.60
N ARG A 203 12.95 9.01 10.65
CA ARG A 203 11.67 8.27 10.86
C ARG A 203 10.79 8.86 11.96
N LYS A 204 11.38 9.26 13.10
CA LYS A 204 10.64 9.88 14.22
C LYS A 204 10.03 11.24 13.90
N ARG A 205 10.76 12.08 13.15
CA ARG A 205 10.24 13.40 12.71
C ARG A 205 9.24 13.24 11.58
N SER A 206 9.51 12.32 10.66
CA SER A 206 8.59 11.96 9.58
C SER A 206 7.21 11.56 10.11
N ALA A 207 7.14 10.77 11.20
CA ALA A 207 5.88 10.41 11.84
C ALA A 207 5.05 11.62 12.35
N TYR A 208 5.70 12.70 12.79
CA TYR A 208 5.03 13.91 13.26
C TYR A 208 4.49 14.77 12.11
N VAL A 209 5.25 14.85 11.01
CA VAL A 209 4.88 15.64 9.82
C VAL A 209 3.89 14.88 8.91
N TRP A 210 3.77 13.56 9.08
CA TRP A 210 2.96 12.69 8.23
C TRP A 210 1.50 13.13 8.01
N PRO A 211 0.73 13.55 9.05
CA PRO A 211 -0.64 14.01 8.85
C PRO A 211 -0.74 15.27 7.96
N ILE A 212 0.30 16.11 7.95
CA ILE A 212 0.36 17.30 7.09
C ILE A 212 0.46 16.87 5.62
N HIS A 213 1.28 15.87 5.31
CA HIS A 213 1.37 15.31 3.97
C HIS A 213 0.05 14.68 3.53
N ILE A 214 -0.61 13.90 4.38
CA ILE A 214 -1.95 13.34 4.06
C ILE A 214 -2.94 14.46 3.75
N SER A 215 -2.98 15.50 4.59
CA SER A 215 -3.88 16.65 4.38
C SER A 215 -3.59 17.36 3.05
N LEU A 216 -2.31 17.56 2.72
CA LEU A 216 -1.89 18.15 1.44
C LEU A 216 -2.39 17.33 0.24
N PHE A 217 -2.27 15.99 0.28
CA PHE A 217 -2.73 15.11 -0.81
C PHE A 217 -4.25 15.01 -0.90
N ILE A 218 -4.97 15.05 0.22
CA ILE A 218 -6.44 15.16 0.21
C ILE A 218 -6.86 16.44 -0.51
N VAL A 219 -6.29 17.59 -0.14
CA VAL A 219 -6.60 18.88 -0.79
C VAL A 219 -6.25 18.83 -2.28
N THR A 220 -5.10 18.26 -2.62
CA THR A 220 -4.66 18.11 -4.02
C THR A 220 -5.65 17.28 -4.83
N LEU A 221 -6.13 16.15 -4.29
CA LEU A 221 -7.09 15.28 -4.95
C LEU A 221 -8.47 15.93 -5.09
N ILE A 222 -8.89 16.76 -4.13
CA ILE A 222 -10.12 17.56 -4.24
C ILE A 222 -9.99 18.60 -5.34
N LEU A 223 -8.86 19.32 -5.39
CA LEU A 223 -8.60 20.30 -6.44
C LEU A 223 -8.58 19.64 -7.83
N GLN A 224 -8.02 18.44 -7.94
CA GLN A 224 -8.12 17.62 -9.15
C GLN A 224 -9.57 17.32 -9.48
N CYS A 225 -10.37 16.80 -8.53
CA CYS A 225 -11.79 16.49 -8.75
C CYS A 225 -12.62 17.70 -9.20
N ILE A 226 -12.33 18.90 -8.69
CA ILE A 226 -13.01 20.14 -9.10
C ILE A 226 -12.55 20.60 -10.50
N ALA A 227 -11.24 20.51 -10.77
CA ALA A 227 -10.68 20.86 -12.08
C ALA A 227 -11.05 19.86 -13.19
N VAL A 228 -11.49 18.66 -12.82
CA VAL A 228 -11.84 17.51 -13.67
C VAL A 228 -13.07 17.73 -14.58
N LEU A 229 -13.67 18.92 -14.60
CA LEU A 229 -14.61 19.30 -15.67
C LEU A 229 -13.95 19.41 -17.08
N GLY A 230 -12.67 19.08 -17.25
CA GLY A 230 -12.00 19.07 -18.57
C GLY A 230 -10.67 18.32 -18.76
N LEU A 231 -10.26 17.37 -17.89
CA LEU A 231 -8.97 16.66 -18.03
C LEU A 231 -9.09 15.12 -17.91
N PRO A 232 -8.17 14.34 -18.52
CA PRO A 232 -8.26 12.88 -18.61
C PRO A 232 -8.01 12.18 -17.26
N LEU A 233 -9.01 11.45 -16.79
CA LEU A 233 -9.17 10.91 -15.43
C LEU A 233 -8.24 9.76 -15.06
N HIS A 234 -7.51 9.18 -16.01
CA HIS A 234 -6.63 8.03 -15.77
C HIS A 234 -5.51 8.33 -14.76
N GLN A 235 -5.17 9.61 -14.56
CA GLN A 235 -4.08 10.04 -13.69
C GLN A 235 -4.47 10.02 -12.21
N CYS A 236 -5.75 10.22 -11.85
CA CYS A 236 -6.21 10.24 -10.45
C CYS A 236 -6.12 8.87 -9.75
N PHE A 237 -6.01 7.78 -10.51
CA PHE A 237 -5.82 6.44 -9.96
C PHE A 237 -4.51 6.32 -9.16
N GLY A 238 -3.42 6.88 -9.70
CA GLY A 238 -2.12 6.89 -9.03
C GLY A 238 -2.18 7.70 -7.72
N ASP A 239 -2.83 8.86 -7.76
CA ASP A 239 -3.02 9.73 -6.60
C ASP A 239 -3.78 9.01 -5.46
N TYR A 240 -4.85 8.28 -5.80
CA TYR A 240 -5.63 7.53 -4.82
C TYR A 240 -4.82 6.38 -4.19
N ILE A 241 -4.07 5.60 -5.00
CA ILE A 241 -3.19 4.54 -4.48
C ILE A 241 -2.15 5.12 -3.54
N TYR A 242 -1.55 6.26 -3.90
CA TYR A 242 -0.56 6.89 -3.05
C TYR A 242 -1.17 7.39 -1.74
N LEU A 243 -2.35 8.03 -1.79
CA LEU A 243 -3.06 8.46 -0.59
C LEU A 243 -3.44 7.26 0.30
N LEU A 244 -3.87 6.14 -0.30
CA LEU A 244 -4.09 4.88 0.43
C LEU A 244 -2.81 4.43 1.14
N CYS A 245 -1.67 4.40 0.45
CA CYS A 245 -0.38 4.05 1.07
C CYS A 245 -0.02 5.01 2.21
N LEU A 246 -0.22 6.33 2.05
CA LEU A 246 0.02 7.31 3.11
C LEU A 246 -0.85 7.06 4.34
N CYS A 247 -2.16 6.83 4.16
CA CYS A 247 -3.08 6.56 5.26
C CYS A 247 -2.75 5.24 5.97
N GLN A 248 -2.40 4.18 5.22
CA GLN A 248 -1.96 2.92 5.82
C GLN A 248 -0.65 3.07 6.59
N HIS A 249 0.28 3.91 6.10
CA HIS A 249 1.53 4.13 6.79
C HIS A 249 1.38 5.00 8.04
N LEU A 250 0.39 5.92 8.08
CA LEU A 250 0.01 6.62 9.31
C LEU A 250 -0.38 5.62 10.40
N TYR A 251 -1.16 4.59 10.05
CA TYR A 251 -1.52 3.53 10.99
C TYR A 251 -0.28 2.76 11.50
N VAL A 252 0.71 2.50 10.64
CA VAL A 252 1.99 1.91 11.06
C VAL A 252 2.72 2.82 12.06
N PHE A 253 2.78 4.13 11.82
CA PHE A 253 3.34 5.07 12.78
C PHE A 253 2.56 5.14 14.10
N MET A 254 1.23 5.01 14.06
CA MET A 254 0.42 4.91 15.28
C MET A 254 0.72 3.65 16.09
N ILE A 255 1.03 2.53 15.43
CA ILE A 255 1.50 1.31 16.11
C ILE A 255 2.87 1.56 16.73
N GLU A 256 3.81 2.12 15.97
CA GLU A 256 5.19 2.41 16.44
C GLU A 256 5.24 3.44 17.58
N ALA A 257 4.28 4.36 17.63
CA ALA A 257 4.17 5.36 18.68
C ALA A 257 3.77 4.78 20.05
N LYS A 258 3.23 3.56 20.11
CA LYS A 258 2.82 2.91 21.36
C LYS A 258 3.96 2.05 21.93
N PRO A 259 4.70 2.54 22.95
CA PRO A 259 5.90 1.85 23.45
C PRO A 259 5.59 0.48 24.06
N GLN A 260 4.43 0.31 24.69
CA GLN A 260 3.99 -0.95 25.30
C GLN A 260 3.79 -2.09 24.28
N LEU A 261 3.49 -1.74 23.03
CA LEU A 261 3.26 -2.70 21.95
C LEU A 261 4.54 -2.98 21.15
N LEU A 262 5.58 -2.15 21.25
CA LEU A 262 6.76 -2.26 20.38
C LEU A 262 7.50 -3.60 20.51
N ASP A 263 7.64 -4.11 21.73
CA ASP A 263 8.32 -5.39 22.01
C ASP A 263 7.39 -6.60 21.94
N SER A 264 6.08 -6.39 22.06
CA SER A 264 5.05 -7.44 22.03
C SER A 264 4.43 -7.63 20.64
N TYR A 265 4.56 -6.65 19.74
CA TYR A 265 4.02 -6.73 18.40
C TYR A 265 4.77 -7.77 17.56
N GLY A 266 4.03 -8.70 16.95
CA GLY A 266 4.60 -9.83 16.20
C GLY A 266 5.55 -9.43 15.06
N GLY A 267 5.42 -8.21 14.50
CA GLY A 267 6.29 -7.64 13.47
C GLY A 267 7.69 -7.20 13.97
N GLY A 268 7.88 -7.06 15.28
CA GLY A 268 9.12 -6.60 15.92
C GLY A 268 9.47 -5.14 15.64
N SER A 269 10.51 -4.62 16.30
CA SER A 269 10.91 -3.19 16.20
C SER A 269 11.36 -2.74 14.81
N ASN A 270 11.03 -1.47 14.47
CA ASN A 270 11.43 -0.75 13.25
C ASN A 270 12.37 0.45 13.54
N VAL A 271 12.94 0.52 14.75
CA VAL A 271 13.82 1.63 15.12
C VAL A 271 15.16 1.49 14.40
N ASN A 272 15.60 2.56 13.73
CA ASN A 272 16.93 2.62 13.11
C ASN A 272 18.02 2.37 14.16
N ILE A 273 18.84 1.35 13.93
CA ILE A 273 19.95 1.00 14.82
C ILE A 273 21.11 1.96 14.54
N CYS A 274 21.15 3.08 15.25
CA CYS A 274 22.33 3.95 15.23
C CYS A 274 23.44 3.28 16.04
N ILE A 275 24.53 2.83 15.41
CA ILE A 275 25.70 2.28 16.11
C ILE A 275 26.35 3.42 16.90
N HIS A 276 25.84 3.70 18.09
CA HIS A 276 26.54 4.50 19.09
C HIS A 276 27.68 3.64 19.64
N LYS A 277 28.84 4.24 19.93
CA LYS A 277 30.01 3.51 20.46
C LYS A 277 29.72 2.68 21.73
N THR A 278 28.59 2.94 22.40
CA THR A 278 28.06 2.23 23.56
C THR A 278 27.29 0.93 23.22
N LEU A 279 26.86 0.73 21.96
CA LEU A 279 26.08 -0.43 21.49
C LEU A 279 26.93 -1.63 21.05
N VAL A 280 28.27 -1.53 21.08
CA VAL A 280 29.17 -2.69 20.83
C VAL A 280 28.94 -3.82 21.84
N LYS A 281 28.33 -3.52 23.01
CA LYS A 281 27.98 -4.52 24.03
C LYS A 281 26.62 -5.19 23.84
N GLN A 282 25.77 -4.75 22.91
CA GLN A 282 24.49 -5.40 22.68
C GLN A 282 24.70 -6.61 21.76
N VAL A 283 24.39 -7.81 22.27
CA VAL A 283 24.45 -9.05 21.49
C VAL A 283 23.46 -8.94 20.33
N ASN A 284 23.94 -9.17 19.11
CA ASN A 284 23.08 -9.22 17.93
C ASN A 284 22.02 -10.33 18.13
N PRO A 285 20.71 -10.01 18.12
CA PRO A 285 19.68 -11.02 18.32
C PRO A 285 19.50 -11.95 17.10
N VAL A 286 20.07 -11.58 15.95
CA VAL A 286 20.01 -12.38 14.72
C VAL A 286 21.14 -13.40 14.74
N VAL A 287 20.80 -14.66 14.44
CA VAL A 287 21.74 -15.78 14.34
C VAL A 287 22.70 -15.54 13.16
N ASP A 288 23.94 -15.99 13.28
CA ASP A 288 24.93 -15.88 12.22
C ASP A 288 24.60 -16.81 11.04
N PHE A 289 24.07 -16.24 9.96
CA PHE A 289 23.80 -16.92 8.69
C PHE A 289 24.98 -16.85 7.70
N MET A 290 26.06 -16.14 8.02
CA MET A 290 27.21 -15.98 7.13
C MET A 290 28.15 -17.19 7.23
N SER A 291 28.44 -17.63 8.46
CA SER A 291 29.44 -18.67 8.73
C SER A 291 28.90 -20.10 8.60
N ASN A 292 27.64 -20.33 8.96
CA ASN A 292 27.02 -21.66 8.94
C ASN A 292 25.66 -21.63 8.25
N GLN A 293 25.64 -22.04 6.99
CA GLN A 293 24.43 -22.05 6.15
C GLN A 293 23.82 -23.45 6.18
N SER A 294 22.73 -23.60 6.91
CA SER A 294 22.05 -24.89 7.08
C SER A 294 20.71 -24.93 6.37
N THR A 295 20.05 -23.79 6.23
CA THR A 295 18.73 -23.68 5.61
C THR A 295 18.80 -23.01 4.24
N MET A 296 17.81 -23.28 3.38
CA MET A 296 17.66 -22.55 2.11
C MET A 296 17.44 -21.05 2.33
N LEU A 297 16.86 -20.67 3.48
CA LEU A 297 16.68 -19.28 3.85
C LEU A 297 18.04 -18.60 4.08
N ASP A 298 19.00 -19.26 4.75
CA ASP A 298 20.34 -18.71 4.99
C ASP A 298 21.06 -18.42 3.67
N TYR A 299 20.96 -19.31 2.68
CA TYR A 299 21.51 -19.10 1.33
C TYR A 299 20.86 -17.90 0.63
N MET A 300 19.53 -17.78 0.70
CA MET A 300 18.82 -16.63 0.11
C MET A 300 19.21 -15.32 0.81
N GLN A 301 19.27 -15.32 2.14
CA GLN A 301 19.69 -14.15 2.93
C GLN A 301 21.12 -13.75 2.59
N LEU A 302 22.06 -14.69 2.55
CA LEU A 302 23.44 -14.44 2.13
C LEU A 302 23.47 -13.81 0.73
N TYR A 303 22.76 -14.39 -0.24
CA TYR A 303 22.74 -13.88 -1.60
C TYR A 303 22.21 -12.44 -1.65
N VAL A 304 21.08 -12.17 -0.99
CA VAL A 304 20.48 -10.84 -0.93
C VAL A 304 21.41 -9.84 -0.25
N PHE A 305 21.89 -10.12 0.96
CA PHE A 305 22.70 -9.16 1.73
C PHE A 305 24.10 -8.94 1.16
N LYS A 306 24.71 -9.97 0.53
CA LYS A 306 26.05 -9.86 -0.06
C LYS A 306 26.04 -9.23 -1.46
N ASN A 307 25.05 -9.56 -2.29
CA ASN A 307 25.10 -9.22 -3.72
C ASN A 307 24.21 -8.03 -4.12
N MET A 308 23.20 -7.64 -3.32
CA MET A 308 22.27 -6.58 -3.74
C MET A 308 22.92 -5.24 -4.02
N PHE A 309 24.04 -4.92 -3.35
CA PHE A 309 24.80 -3.70 -3.66
C PHE A 309 25.25 -3.66 -5.13
N TRP A 310 25.83 -4.75 -5.64
CA TRP A 310 26.31 -4.84 -7.01
C TRP A 310 25.15 -4.84 -8.01
N VAL A 311 24.05 -5.50 -7.66
CA VAL A 311 22.81 -5.48 -8.46
C VAL A 311 22.28 -4.04 -8.56
N SER A 312 22.21 -3.28 -7.46
CA SER A 312 21.79 -1.88 -7.47
C SER A 312 22.70 -1.01 -8.34
N MET A 313 24.02 -1.21 -8.28
CA MET A 313 24.96 -0.48 -9.15
C MET A 313 24.76 -0.82 -10.63
N CYS A 314 24.46 -2.08 -10.95
CA CYS A 314 24.11 -2.48 -12.31
C CYS A 314 22.83 -1.80 -12.79
N CYS A 315 21.79 -1.72 -11.96
CA CYS A 315 20.54 -1.00 -12.29
C CYS A 315 20.79 0.50 -12.55
N VAL A 316 21.59 1.17 -11.72
CA VAL A 316 21.96 2.59 -11.93
C VAL A 316 22.72 2.78 -13.24
N PHE A 317 23.66 1.88 -13.55
CA PHE A 317 24.39 1.91 -14.81
C PHE A 317 23.47 1.73 -16.02
N LEU A 318 22.56 0.75 -15.97
CA LEU A 318 21.59 0.50 -17.04
C LEU A 318 20.61 1.68 -17.22
N SER A 319 20.19 2.31 -16.13
CA SER A 319 19.36 3.52 -16.18
C SER A 319 20.09 4.67 -16.88
N GLY A 320 21.38 4.89 -16.57
CA GLY A 320 22.21 5.85 -17.30
C GLY A 320 22.42 5.48 -18.78
N ALA A 321 22.45 4.19 -19.11
CA ALA A 321 22.61 3.70 -20.49
C ALA A 321 21.39 3.89 -21.39
N SER A 322 20.19 3.97 -20.79
CA SER A 322 18.94 4.07 -21.55
C SER A 322 18.74 5.40 -22.28
N GLU A 323 19.26 6.50 -21.74
CA GLU A 323 19.06 7.85 -22.29
C GLU A 323 20.34 8.67 -22.26
N VAL A 324 20.63 9.40 -23.34
CA VAL A 324 21.80 10.29 -23.42
C VAL A 324 21.40 11.69 -22.93
N SER A 325 21.66 11.97 -21.65
CA SER A 325 21.36 13.26 -21.00
C SER A 325 22.46 13.69 -20.03
N LEU A 326 22.49 14.96 -19.62
CA LEU A 326 23.44 15.42 -18.58
C LEU A 326 23.26 14.66 -17.26
N LEU A 327 22.02 14.28 -16.93
CA LEU A 327 21.72 13.47 -15.75
C LEU A 327 22.33 12.07 -15.85
N SER A 328 22.30 11.45 -17.05
CA SER A 328 22.94 10.15 -17.29
C SER A 328 24.44 10.19 -17.02
N VAL A 329 25.13 11.28 -17.39
CA VAL A 329 26.55 11.50 -17.09
C VAL A 329 26.80 11.51 -15.58
N GLY A 330 25.92 12.18 -14.82
CA GLY A 330 25.96 12.18 -13.36
C GLY A 330 25.78 10.78 -12.75
N LEU A 331 24.85 9.97 -13.29
CA LEU A 331 24.62 8.59 -12.87
C LEU A 331 25.83 7.70 -13.13
N TYR A 332 26.47 7.81 -14.31
CA TYR A 332 27.70 7.07 -14.61
C TYR A 332 28.83 7.43 -13.66
N PHE A 333 29.05 8.73 -13.45
CA PHE A 333 30.10 9.19 -12.54
C PHE A 333 29.87 8.68 -11.11
N GLY A 334 28.63 8.79 -10.60
CA GLY A 334 28.25 8.24 -9.30
C GLY A 334 28.44 6.72 -9.22
N CYS A 335 28.02 5.99 -10.26
CA CYS A 335 28.17 4.53 -10.34
C CYS A 335 29.64 4.12 -10.32
N PHE A 336 30.50 4.74 -11.13
CA PHE A 336 31.94 4.43 -11.16
C PHE A 336 32.63 4.75 -9.84
N ILE A 337 32.28 5.87 -9.19
CA ILE A 337 32.79 6.19 -7.83
C ILE A 337 32.38 5.10 -6.85
N TRP A 338 31.11 4.69 -6.83
CA TRP A 338 30.63 3.69 -5.90
C TRP A 338 31.18 2.29 -6.18
N LEU A 339 31.42 1.92 -7.44
CA LEU A 339 32.10 0.67 -7.79
C LEU A 339 33.56 0.67 -7.35
N TRP A 340 34.24 1.81 -7.42
CA TRP A 340 35.62 1.96 -6.98
C TRP A 340 35.75 1.99 -5.44
N VAL A 341 34.94 2.80 -4.77
CA VAL A 341 35.03 3.06 -3.32
C VAL A 341 34.22 2.07 -2.48
N GLY A 342 33.14 1.51 -3.02
CA GLY A 342 32.16 0.67 -2.32
C GLY A 342 32.76 -0.48 -1.49
N PRO A 343 33.68 -1.31 -2.04
CA PRO A 343 34.33 -2.38 -1.28
C PRO A 343 35.02 -1.90 0.00
N TYR A 344 35.62 -0.71 -0.03
CA TYR A 344 36.29 -0.11 1.14
C TYR A 344 35.29 0.45 2.15
N CYS A 345 34.10 0.87 1.71
CA CYS A 345 33.04 1.37 2.57
C CYS A 345 32.44 0.28 3.47
N PHE A 346 32.38 -0.98 3.02
CA PHE A 346 31.82 -2.09 3.83
C PHE A 346 32.60 -2.36 5.11
N ILE A 347 33.90 -2.04 5.13
CA ILE A 347 34.77 -2.24 6.30
C ILE A 347 34.64 -1.06 7.29
N ARG A 348 34.07 0.07 6.85
CA ARG A 348 33.99 1.31 7.62
C ARG A 348 32.69 1.37 8.44
N SER A 349 32.78 1.89 9.68
CA SER A 349 31.61 2.08 10.54
C SER A 349 30.53 2.96 9.87
N THR A 350 29.27 2.50 9.94
CA THR A 350 28.06 3.07 9.30
C THR A 350 27.85 4.57 9.56
N ARG A 351 28.36 5.12 10.65
CA ARG A 351 28.22 6.55 10.99
C ARG A 351 28.89 7.49 9.97
N ARG A 352 29.93 7.05 9.25
CA ARG A 352 30.56 7.87 8.19
C ARG A 352 29.86 7.72 6.84
N LEU A 353 29.05 6.68 6.63
CA LEU A 353 28.33 6.44 5.38
C LEU A 353 27.02 7.21 5.29
N GLN A 354 26.40 7.57 6.42
CA GLN A 354 25.17 8.37 6.46
C GLN A 354 25.41 9.88 6.32
N ASN A 355 26.66 10.32 6.44
CA ASN A 355 27.06 11.73 6.37
C ASN A 355 27.90 12.05 5.11
N LEU A 356 28.06 11.07 4.22
CA LEU A 356 28.62 11.20 2.87
C LEU A 356 27.43 11.15 1.90
#